data_AF-A0A2D6P4H5-F1
#
_entry.id   AF-A0A2D6P4H5-F1
#
_cell.length_a   1.000
_cell.length_b   1.000
_cell.length_c   1.000
_cell.angle_alpha   90.00
_cell.angle_beta   90.00
_cell.angle_gamma   90.00
#
_symmetry.space_group_name_H-M   'P 1'
#
loop_
_entity.id
_entity.type
_entity.pdbx_description
1 polymer ?
#
loop_
_entity_poly.entity_id
_entity_poly.type
_entity_poly.pdbx_seq_one_letter_code
_entity_poly.pdbx_strand_id
1 'polypeptide(L)'
;MKFKNYIILLALLIIIPIVSSQSNQDSLNWIQTNINWQDDSIHDTVFSISSLNLNSIETNTPSNILLQRQDSQSTEECYPKGNCNVKDTALSLLFLNQIWKDNNKTLTWLASAQTKAPVSGSWLIQIVSSKNGTCVIEHKGKNINHTISIDENNKIQPFNVDWLDIERDLQTSLTNPVEFLSVDCSNLKSSNVLISLLRRSGSEIHIVQQENRDKAILEVNNACYPFSKGGQCDLDSTFLASWALHKTSAKLVTVPYLEDNAQTNLHNAILYQITANPRYETKLSDNVNTDGFWDDVYTTSFVINSLQSRAPNTQLLSNAKSWLDTQKDNSTNRGSFNANLRDTSAATYLVLSGGGSFTPPLDRSTREVLETCGDGTVQTFNDQGISEQCEADNDSLCPGLCNVNTCQCITSQTTTTSSSTSSTSIRDNDGSGGGEDNGDPDDEGGSIFFKVILPILIILIIGAGVFLYLRYAKKPKHKDEDLFGNYSPPKEEKSREQPRREPRKYQPSPRENAIERELDKSLDEAKELFKKK
;
A
#
# COMPACT_ATOMS: atom_id res chain seq x y z
N MET A 1 -27.43 -40.38 25.18
CA MET A 1 -27.21 -39.00 25.68
C MET A 1 -26.14 -38.20 24.93
N LYS A 2 -25.47 -38.72 23.88
CA LYS A 2 -24.34 -38.01 23.23
C LYS A 2 -24.71 -37.19 21.98
N PHE A 3 -25.68 -37.62 21.17
CA PHE A 3 -26.06 -36.94 19.91
C PHE A 3 -26.74 -35.58 20.12
N LYS A 4 -27.58 -35.45 21.16
CA LYS A 4 -28.26 -34.18 21.51
C LYS A 4 -27.28 -33.06 21.90
N ASN A 5 -26.16 -33.41 22.53
CA ASN A 5 -25.12 -32.43 22.90
C ASN A 5 -24.31 -31.96 21.68
N TYR A 6 -24.15 -32.80 20.64
CA TYR A 6 -23.50 -32.39 19.39
C TYR A 6 -24.35 -31.43 18.57
N ILE A 7 -25.68 -31.62 18.54
CA ILE A 7 -26.58 -30.67 17.87
C ILE A 7 -26.53 -29.30 18.56
N ILE A 8 -26.47 -29.27 19.90
CA ILE A 8 -26.35 -28.00 20.65
C ILE A 8 -25.00 -27.33 20.39
N LEU A 9 -23.90 -28.10 20.32
CA LEU A 9 -22.58 -27.55 20.04
C LEU A 9 -22.45 -27.04 18.58
N LEU A 10 -23.04 -27.75 17.62
CA LEU A 10 -23.09 -27.35 16.21
C LEU A 10 -23.97 -26.11 16.01
N ALA A 11 -25.12 -26.05 16.69
CA ALA A 11 -25.97 -24.87 16.71
C ALA A 11 -25.25 -23.67 17.34
N LEU A 12 -24.49 -23.86 18.42
CA LEU A 12 -23.65 -22.81 19.00
C LEU A 12 -22.56 -22.34 18.02
N LEU A 13 -21.90 -23.26 17.31
CA LEU A 13 -20.87 -22.94 16.32
C LEU A 13 -21.40 -22.13 15.12
N ILE A 14 -22.67 -22.33 14.73
CA ILE A 14 -23.31 -21.57 13.65
C ILE A 14 -23.71 -20.15 14.10
N ILE A 15 -23.89 -19.90 15.41
CA ILE A 15 -24.33 -18.59 15.93
C ILE A 15 -23.16 -17.64 16.25
N ILE A 16 -21.92 -18.16 16.41
CA ILE A 16 -20.76 -17.35 16.82
C ILE A 16 -20.35 -16.21 15.84
N PRO A 17 -20.55 -16.28 14.50
CA PRO A 17 -20.05 -15.22 13.62
C PRO A 17 -20.94 -13.94 13.53
N ILE A 18 -22.08 -13.85 14.22
CA ILE A 18 -23.04 -12.75 13.97
C ILE A 18 -22.74 -11.47 14.78
N VAL A 19 -21.94 -11.54 15.85
CA VAL A 19 -21.80 -10.40 16.78
C VAL A 19 -20.92 -9.26 16.23
N SER A 20 -20.02 -9.53 15.28
CA SER A 20 -19.12 -8.50 14.74
C SER A 20 -19.74 -7.57 13.69
N SER A 21 -20.90 -7.92 13.10
CA SER A 21 -21.51 -7.09 12.04
C SER A 21 -22.31 -5.90 12.58
N GLN A 22 -22.88 -6.01 13.78
CA GLN A 22 -23.79 -5.00 14.32
C GLN A 22 -23.08 -3.67 14.64
N SER A 23 -21.82 -3.73 15.10
CA SER A 23 -21.05 -2.52 15.42
C SER A 23 -20.91 -1.62 14.19
N ASN A 24 -20.55 -2.18 13.04
CA ASN A 24 -20.29 -1.40 11.82
C ASN A 24 -21.53 -0.62 11.35
N GLN A 25 -22.72 -1.21 11.48
CA GLN A 25 -23.96 -0.60 11.01
C GLN A 25 -24.29 0.72 11.73
N ASP A 26 -24.04 0.80 13.04
CA ASP A 26 -24.30 2.02 13.80
C ASP A 26 -23.43 3.19 13.31
N SER A 27 -22.15 2.93 13.00
CA SER A 27 -21.24 3.95 12.46
C SER A 27 -21.67 4.40 11.06
N LEU A 28 -22.08 3.46 10.20
CA LEU A 28 -22.57 3.78 8.85
C LEU A 28 -23.84 4.63 8.89
N ASN A 29 -24.80 4.27 9.75
CA ASN A 29 -26.04 5.04 9.95
C ASN A 29 -25.75 6.45 10.47
N TRP A 30 -24.81 6.58 11.41
CA TRP A 30 -24.40 7.88 11.94
C TRP A 30 -23.77 8.75 10.85
N ILE A 31 -22.87 8.18 10.02
CA ILE A 31 -22.26 8.89 8.88
C ILE A 31 -23.35 9.41 7.94
N GLN A 32 -24.28 8.57 7.50
CA GLN A 32 -25.36 8.96 6.58
C GLN A 32 -26.22 10.11 7.11
N THR A 33 -26.43 10.16 8.42
CA THR A 33 -27.30 11.16 9.06
C THR A 33 -26.60 12.50 9.26
N ASN A 34 -25.28 12.48 9.51
CA ASN A 34 -24.54 13.66 9.96
C ASN A 34 -23.71 14.34 8.86
N ILE A 35 -23.40 13.64 7.77
CA ILE A 35 -22.65 14.24 6.67
C ILE A 35 -23.52 15.21 5.85
N ASN A 36 -23.00 16.40 5.64
CA ASN A 36 -23.47 17.34 4.64
C ASN A 36 -22.63 17.17 3.36
N TRP A 37 -23.14 16.37 2.42
CA TRP A 37 -22.45 16.02 1.17
C TRP A 37 -21.97 17.22 0.34
N GLN A 38 -22.61 18.38 0.47
CA GLN A 38 -22.27 19.58 -0.30
C GLN A 38 -21.20 20.44 0.39
N ASP A 39 -21.35 20.62 1.70
CA ASP A 39 -20.56 21.60 2.46
C ASP A 39 -19.36 20.99 3.19
N ASP A 40 -19.40 19.69 3.50
CA ASP A 40 -18.29 19.03 4.18
C ASP A 40 -17.05 18.92 3.28
N SER A 41 -15.90 18.74 3.91
CA SER A 41 -14.63 18.66 3.17
C SER A 41 -14.62 17.46 2.20
N ILE A 42 -13.85 17.56 1.11
CA ILE A 42 -13.67 16.43 0.18
C ILE A 42 -13.10 15.23 0.95
N HIS A 43 -12.21 15.48 1.90
CA HIS A 43 -11.63 14.48 2.79
C HIS A 43 -12.71 13.66 3.53
N ASP A 44 -13.61 14.33 4.25
CA ASP A 44 -14.66 13.66 5.02
C ASP A 44 -15.68 12.98 4.10
N THR A 45 -15.97 13.62 2.96
CA THR A 45 -16.86 13.09 1.92
C THR A 45 -16.33 11.78 1.34
N VAL A 46 -15.06 11.73 0.94
CA VAL A 46 -14.42 10.54 0.37
C VAL A 46 -14.46 9.38 1.36
N PHE A 47 -13.97 9.56 2.59
CA PHE A 47 -13.99 8.47 3.58
C PHE A 47 -15.40 8.00 3.92
N SER A 48 -16.37 8.92 3.96
CA SER A 48 -17.78 8.58 4.21
C SER A 48 -18.36 7.76 3.06
N ILE A 49 -18.22 8.21 1.81
CA ILE A 49 -18.71 7.48 0.64
C ILE A 49 -18.01 6.11 0.55
N SER A 50 -16.70 6.08 0.74
CA SER A 50 -15.92 4.85 0.68
C SER A 50 -16.35 3.84 1.76
N SER A 51 -16.63 4.31 2.98
CA SER A 51 -17.20 3.49 4.06
C SER A 51 -18.56 2.89 3.67
N LEU A 52 -19.47 3.71 3.16
CA LEU A 52 -20.82 3.26 2.76
C LEU A 52 -20.77 2.26 1.61
N ASN A 53 -19.96 2.55 0.59
CA ASN A 53 -19.84 1.71 -0.61
C ASN A 53 -19.26 0.32 -0.28
N LEU A 54 -18.23 0.23 0.58
CA LEU A 54 -17.68 -1.06 1.02
C LEU A 54 -18.69 -1.93 1.79
N ASN A 55 -19.76 -1.33 2.32
CA ASN A 55 -20.82 -2.03 3.03
C ASN A 55 -22.11 -2.17 2.19
N SER A 56 -22.00 -2.03 0.85
CA SER A 56 -23.10 -2.18 -0.11
C SER A 56 -24.30 -1.26 0.15
N ILE A 57 -24.06 -0.11 0.80
CA ILE A 57 -25.06 0.94 0.95
C ILE A 57 -25.04 1.78 -0.32
N GLU A 58 -26.21 2.06 -0.90
CA GLU A 58 -26.32 2.84 -2.13
C GLU A 58 -25.70 4.24 -1.97
N THR A 59 -24.68 4.53 -2.78
CA THR A 59 -23.96 5.81 -2.76
C THR A 59 -24.12 6.61 -4.05
N ASN A 60 -25.09 6.29 -4.91
CA ASN A 60 -25.27 6.96 -6.21
C ASN A 60 -25.39 8.48 -6.07
N THR A 61 -26.25 8.95 -5.15
CA THR A 61 -26.40 10.39 -4.87
C THR A 61 -25.12 11.01 -4.31
N PRO A 62 -24.52 10.51 -3.21
CA PRO A 62 -23.23 11.02 -2.70
C PRO A 62 -22.11 11.03 -3.74
N SER A 63 -21.99 9.96 -4.53
CA SER A 63 -21.01 9.81 -5.60
C SER A 63 -21.17 10.91 -6.65
N ASN A 64 -22.41 11.16 -7.09
CA ASN A 64 -22.70 12.23 -8.05
C ASN A 64 -22.38 13.62 -7.48
N ILE A 65 -22.58 13.84 -6.18
CA ILE A 65 -22.23 15.11 -5.52
C ILE A 65 -20.72 15.32 -5.53
N LEU A 66 -19.93 14.30 -5.16
CA LEU A 66 -18.47 14.40 -5.23
C LEU A 66 -17.99 14.67 -6.67
N LEU A 67 -18.58 14.01 -7.66
CA LEU A 67 -18.30 14.26 -9.08
C LEU A 67 -18.69 15.68 -9.54
N GLN A 68 -19.74 16.29 -8.98
CA GLN A 68 -20.10 17.68 -9.27
C GLN A 68 -19.09 18.69 -8.71
N ARG A 69 -18.31 18.30 -7.70
CA ARG A 69 -17.22 19.09 -7.13
C ARG A 69 -15.91 18.95 -7.93
N GLN A 70 -15.91 18.19 -9.02
CA GLN A 70 -14.79 18.13 -9.97
C GLN A 70 -14.70 19.43 -10.77
N ASP A 71 -13.49 19.93 -10.98
CA ASP A 71 -13.28 21.03 -11.91
C ASP A 71 -13.43 20.55 -13.35
N SER A 72 -14.57 20.87 -13.98
CA SER A 72 -14.86 20.53 -15.36
C SER A 72 -14.23 21.48 -16.37
N GLN A 73 -13.66 22.61 -15.92
CA GLN A 73 -13.07 23.63 -16.80
C GLN A 73 -11.58 23.40 -17.01
N SER A 74 -10.92 22.65 -16.12
CA SER A 74 -9.54 22.25 -16.30
C SER A 74 -9.44 21.10 -17.30
N THR A 75 -8.45 21.17 -18.20
CA THR A 75 -8.07 20.05 -19.08
C THR A 75 -7.58 18.84 -18.29
N GLU A 76 -7.22 19.05 -17.03
CA GLU A 76 -6.73 18.09 -16.06
C GLU A 76 -7.71 18.08 -14.88
N GLU A 77 -8.50 17.02 -14.72
CA GLU A 77 -9.55 16.91 -13.70
C GLU A 77 -8.98 17.00 -12.27
N CYS A 78 -9.45 17.97 -11.48
CA CYS A 78 -8.97 18.20 -10.11
C CYS A 78 -10.09 18.58 -9.13
N TYR A 79 -9.77 18.55 -7.83
CA TYR A 79 -10.73 18.77 -6.75
C TYR A 79 -10.17 19.70 -5.66
N PRO A 80 -11.03 20.48 -4.99
CA PRO A 80 -12.39 20.83 -5.40
C PRO A 80 -12.38 21.86 -6.56
N LYS A 81 -13.50 21.92 -7.28
CA LYS A 81 -13.76 22.88 -8.36
C LYS A 81 -13.43 24.31 -7.94
N GLY A 82 -12.61 25.00 -8.75
CA GLY A 82 -12.19 26.38 -8.51
C GLY A 82 -11.16 26.59 -7.40
N ASN A 83 -10.82 25.57 -6.61
CA ASN A 83 -9.79 25.64 -5.58
C ASN A 83 -9.00 24.32 -5.47
N CYS A 84 -8.51 23.84 -6.62
CA CYS A 84 -7.87 22.55 -6.68
C CYS A 84 -6.61 22.47 -5.79
N ASN A 85 -6.60 21.46 -4.92
CA ASN A 85 -5.48 21.15 -4.04
C ASN A 85 -5.14 19.66 -4.13
N VAL A 86 -3.90 19.33 -3.79
CA VAL A 86 -3.38 17.97 -3.99
C VAL A 86 -4.07 16.97 -3.09
N LYS A 87 -4.21 17.29 -1.80
CA LYS A 87 -4.81 16.38 -0.82
C LYS A 87 -6.20 15.93 -1.25
N ASP A 88 -7.07 16.87 -1.59
CA ASP A 88 -8.45 16.57 -1.98
C ASP A 88 -8.49 15.85 -3.33
N THR A 89 -7.65 16.24 -4.29
CA THR A 89 -7.57 15.56 -5.60
C THR A 89 -7.09 14.11 -5.46
N ALA A 90 -6.12 13.85 -4.59
CA ALA A 90 -5.63 12.51 -4.30
C ALA A 90 -6.66 11.63 -3.57
N LEU A 91 -7.39 12.18 -2.61
CA LEU A 91 -8.47 11.43 -1.96
C LEU A 91 -9.61 11.14 -2.94
N SER A 92 -9.96 12.08 -3.81
CA SER A 92 -10.92 11.83 -4.90
C SER A 92 -10.44 10.74 -5.86
N LEU A 93 -9.13 10.64 -6.14
CA LEU A 93 -8.57 9.53 -6.94
C LEU A 93 -8.87 8.16 -6.33
N LEU A 94 -8.74 8.00 -5.00
CA LEU A 94 -9.10 6.76 -4.30
C LEU A 94 -10.57 6.40 -4.53
N PHE A 95 -11.45 7.39 -4.37
CA PHE A 95 -12.88 7.20 -4.59
C PHE A 95 -13.19 6.80 -6.04
N LEU A 96 -12.64 7.52 -7.03
CA LEU A 96 -12.85 7.22 -8.45
C LEU A 96 -12.43 5.78 -8.80
N ASN A 97 -11.28 5.35 -8.26
CA ASN A 97 -10.80 3.99 -8.42
C ASN A 97 -11.76 2.96 -7.78
N GLN A 98 -12.30 3.25 -6.60
CA GLN A 98 -13.25 2.37 -5.91
C GLN A 98 -14.55 2.16 -6.70
N ILE A 99 -15.00 3.16 -7.45
CA ILE A 99 -16.23 3.09 -8.27
C ILE A 99 -15.97 2.77 -9.75
N TRP A 100 -14.76 2.30 -10.10
CA TRP A 100 -14.42 1.91 -11.49
C TRP A 100 -14.54 3.04 -12.51
N LYS A 101 -14.40 4.29 -12.08
CA LYS A 101 -14.45 5.44 -12.98
C LYS A 101 -13.06 5.77 -13.50
N ASP A 102 -12.97 6.11 -14.78
CA ASP A 102 -11.72 6.58 -15.39
C ASP A 102 -11.12 7.73 -14.57
N ASN A 103 -9.85 7.58 -14.21
CA ASN A 103 -9.12 8.49 -13.35
C ASN A 103 -7.81 8.98 -13.99
N ASN A 104 -7.60 8.70 -15.29
CA ASN A 104 -6.39 9.09 -16.02
C ASN A 104 -6.11 10.59 -15.98
N LYS A 105 -7.16 11.42 -16.09
CA LYS A 105 -7.01 12.89 -16.00
C LYS A 105 -6.66 13.36 -14.60
N THR A 106 -7.21 12.69 -13.57
CA THR A 106 -6.87 12.99 -12.16
C THR A 106 -5.42 12.59 -11.87
N LEU A 107 -4.98 11.43 -12.37
CA LEU A 107 -3.57 11.01 -12.31
C LEU A 107 -2.65 11.97 -13.06
N THR A 108 -3.06 12.44 -14.24
CA THR A 108 -2.30 13.44 -15.02
C THR A 108 -2.19 14.77 -14.28
N TRP A 109 -3.26 15.23 -13.64
CA TRP A 109 -3.22 16.43 -12.79
C TRP A 109 -2.27 16.26 -11.61
N LEU A 110 -2.32 15.11 -10.92
CA LEU A 110 -1.39 14.82 -9.82
C LEU A 110 0.06 14.74 -10.32
N ALA A 111 0.33 14.10 -11.46
CA ALA A 111 1.67 14.08 -12.03
C ALA A 111 2.18 15.50 -12.33
N SER A 112 1.31 16.38 -12.87
CA SER A 112 1.67 17.76 -13.18
C SER A 112 1.73 18.69 -11.95
N ALA A 113 1.18 18.28 -10.81
CA ALA A 113 1.22 19.02 -9.55
C ALA A 113 2.52 18.81 -8.76
N GLN A 114 3.34 17.81 -9.12
CA GLN A 114 4.61 17.52 -8.47
C GLN A 114 5.57 18.71 -8.56
N THR A 115 6.34 18.95 -7.50
CA THR A 115 7.43 19.93 -7.48
C THR A 115 8.71 19.30 -6.93
N LYS A 116 9.86 19.93 -7.17
CA LYS A 116 11.14 19.44 -6.68
C LYS A 116 11.12 19.44 -5.15
N ALA A 117 11.37 18.27 -4.58
CA ALA A 117 11.54 18.07 -3.16
C ALA A 117 12.93 18.55 -2.69
N PRO A 118 13.01 19.22 -1.52
CA PRO A 118 14.27 19.43 -0.82
C PRO A 118 14.69 18.14 -0.10
N VAL A 119 14.98 17.09 -0.87
CA VAL A 119 15.44 15.81 -0.34
C VAL A 119 16.83 16.01 0.26
N SER A 120 17.04 15.49 1.46
CA SER A 120 18.34 15.60 2.13
C SER A 120 19.34 14.61 1.51
N GLY A 121 20.61 15.04 1.46
CA GLY A 121 21.72 14.18 1.06
C GLY A 121 22.07 14.21 -0.43
N SER A 122 22.63 13.11 -0.93
CA SER A 122 23.20 13.01 -2.28
C SER A 122 22.64 11.83 -3.06
N TRP A 123 22.44 12.01 -4.37
CA TRP A 123 22.19 10.93 -5.31
C TRP A 123 23.51 10.46 -5.91
N LEU A 124 23.78 9.17 -5.82
CA LEU A 124 25.06 8.58 -6.16
C LEU A 124 24.86 7.46 -7.18
N ILE A 125 25.75 7.36 -8.16
CA ILE A 125 25.79 6.23 -9.11
C ILE A 125 26.94 5.32 -8.73
N GLN A 126 26.66 4.03 -8.59
CA GLN A 126 27.67 2.99 -8.44
C GLN A 126 27.71 2.14 -9.71
N ILE A 127 28.92 1.83 -10.16
CA ILE A 127 29.16 0.93 -11.30
C ILE A 127 30.19 -0.09 -10.84
N VAL A 128 29.83 -1.37 -10.86
CA VAL A 128 30.72 -2.48 -10.51
C VAL A 128 30.88 -3.39 -11.72
N SER A 129 32.12 -3.73 -12.05
CA SER A 129 32.45 -4.58 -13.19
C SER A 129 33.65 -5.49 -12.87
N SER A 130 33.82 -6.52 -13.69
CA SER A 130 35.01 -7.39 -13.64
C SER A 130 36.12 -6.95 -14.62
N LYS A 131 35.83 -5.94 -15.44
CA LYS A 131 36.72 -5.41 -16.48
C LYS A 131 36.82 -3.91 -16.35
N ASN A 132 37.97 -3.39 -16.74
CA ASN A 132 38.17 -1.96 -16.89
C ASN A 132 37.60 -1.47 -18.23
N GLY A 133 37.34 -0.17 -18.32
CA GLY A 133 36.92 0.47 -19.56
C GLY A 133 36.18 1.77 -19.29
N THR A 134 35.26 2.14 -20.18
CA THR A 134 34.55 3.43 -20.09
C THR A 134 33.04 3.24 -20.05
N CYS A 135 32.37 4.18 -19.38
CA CYS A 135 30.93 4.34 -19.43
C CYS A 135 30.58 5.77 -19.83
N VAL A 136 29.46 5.94 -20.52
CA VAL A 136 28.88 7.23 -20.86
C VAL A 136 27.62 7.41 -20.02
N ILE A 137 27.55 8.52 -19.28
CA ILE A 137 26.37 8.93 -18.52
C ILE A 137 25.76 10.14 -19.22
N GLU A 138 24.52 10.01 -19.68
CA GLU A 138 23.74 11.06 -20.31
C GLU A 138 22.60 11.50 -19.40
N HIS A 139 22.52 12.80 -19.12
CA HIS A 139 21.37 13.40 -18.45
C HIS A 139 20.30 13.76 -19.49
N LYS A 140 19.26 12.92 -19.57
CA LYS A 140 18.17 13.10 -20.53
C LYS A 140 17.45 14.43 -20.30
N GLY A 141 17.27 15.21 -21.36
CA GLY A 141 16.62 16.53 -21.33
C GLY A 141 17.57 17.71 -21.13
N LYS A 142 18.82 17.48 -20.70
CA LYS A 142 19.85 18.53 -20.60
C LYS A 142 20.94 18.43 -21.68
N ASN A 143 20.99 17.33 -22.43
CA ASN A 143 22.02 17.05 -23.43
C ASN A 143 23.45 17.13 -22.86
N ILE A 144 23.61 16.72 -21.60
CA ILE A 144 24.92 16.69 -20.92
C ILE A 144 25.38 15.24 -20.87
N ASN A 145 26.55 14.99 -21.47
CA ASN A 145 27.17 13.66 -21.52
C ASN A 145 28.51 13.68 -20.79
N HIS A 146 28.74 12.68 -19.94
CA HIS A 146 29.99 12.47 -19.24
C HIS A 146 30.57 11.10 -19.57
N THR A 147 31.82 11.07 -20.01
CA THR A 147 32.56 9.82 -20.16
C THR A 147 33.42 9.61 -18.92
N ILE A 148 33.19 8.52 -18.21
CA ILE A 148 33.96 8.09 -17.04
C ILE A 148 34.70 6.80 -17.36
N SER A 149 35.78 6.52 -16.62
CA SER A 149 36.47 5.22 -16.73
C SER A 149 36.34 4.44 -15.43
N ILE A 150 36.15 3.12 -15.54
CA ILE A 150 36.14 2.19 -14.41
C ILE A 150 37.47 1.44 -14.42
N ASP A 151 38.20 1.49 -13.31
CA ASP A 151 39.48 0.78 -13.18
C ASP A 151 39.32 -0.66 -12.63
N GLU A 152 40.44 -1.35 -12.47
CA GLU A 152 40.48 -2.74 -11.98
C GLU A 152 39.99 -2.92 -10.54
N ASN A 153 39.93 -1.83 -9.75
CA ASN A 153 39.44 -1.82 -8.37
C ASN A 153 38.01 -1.28 -8.27
N ASN A 154 37.30 -1.14 -9.40
CA ASN A 154 35.97 -0.52 -9.50
C ASN A 154 35.93 0.93 -9.02
N LYS A 155 37.05 1.67 -9.09
CA LYS A 155 37.02 3.11 -8.87
C LYS A 155 36.64 3.84 -10.14
N ILE A 156 35.84 4.89 -9.98
CA ILE A 156 35.39 5.77 -11.05
C ILE A 156 36.42 6.88 -11.24
N GLN A 157 37.07 6.89 -12.39
CA GLN A 157 38.07 7.89 -12.79
C GLN A 157 37.42 9.00 -13.63
N PRO A 158 37.87 10.26 -13.51
CA PRO A 158 39.10 10.71 -12.81
C PRO A 158 38.95 11.01 -11.31
N PHE A 159 37.78 10.75 -10.73
CA PHE A 159 37.46 11.15 -9.35
C PHE A 159 38.12 10.26 -8.28
N ASN A 160 38.52 9.04 -8.66
CA ASN A 160 39.07 8.03 -7.76
C ASN A 160 38.14 7.72 -6.56
N VAL A 161 36.84 7.59 -6.85
CA VAL A 161 35.78 7.31 -5.87
C VAL A 161 35.11 5.98 -6.17
N ASP A 162 34.48 5.38 -5.16
CA ASP A 162 33.64 4.19 -5.39
C ASP A 162 32.34 4.57 -6.11
N TRP A 163 31.76 5.72 -5.76
CA TRP A 163 30.45 6.16 -6.25
C TRP A 163 30.50 7.62 -6.68
N LEU A 164 29.80 7.91 -7.77
CA LEU A 164 29.75 9.22 -8.41
C LEU A 164 28.59 10.03 -7.86
N ASP A 165 28.85 11.18 -7.25
CA ASP A 165 27.81 12.11 -6.84
C ASP A 165 27.26 12.85 -8.07
N ILE A 166 25.97 12.67 -8.35
CA ILE A 166 25.36 13.15 -9.58
C ILE A 166 25.52 14.68 -9.70
N GLU A 167 25.21 15.45 -8.66
CA GLU A 167 25.27 16.91 -8.79
C GLU A 167 26.71 17.43 -8.75
N ARG A 168 27.53 16.90 -7.83
CA ARG A 168 28.90 17.39 -7.63
C ARG A 168 29.84 16.93 -8.75
N ASP A 169 29.85 15.65 -9.07
CA ASP A 169 30.86 15.05 -9.94
C ASP A 169 30.48 15.17 -11.42
N LEU A 170 29.18 15.15 -11.74
CA LEU A 170 28.69 15.45 -13.10
C LEU A 170 28.42 16.94 -13.33
N GLN A 171 28.62 17.81 -12.32
CA GLN A 171 28.37 19.25 -12.43
C GLN A 171 26.97 19.57 -12.99
N THR A 172 25.99 18.74 -12.63
CA THR A 172 24.59 18.91 -13.03
C THR A 172 23.75 19.29 -11.82
N SER A 173 22.55 19.80 -12.05
CA SER A 173 21.61 20.12 -10.97
C SER A 173 20.37 19.27 -11.12
N LEU A 174 19.88 18.64 -10.07
CA LEU A 174 18.63 17.87 -10.11
C LEU A 174 17.46 18.82 -9.90
N THR A 175 16.96 19.45 -10.96
CA THR A 175 16.00 20.57 -10.90
C THR A 175 14.54 20.16 -11.00
N ASN A 176 14.26 19.01 -11.62
CA ASN A 176 12.90 18.53 -11.83
C ASN A 176 12.49 17.52 -10.73
N PRO A 177 11.17 17.30 -10.54
CA PRO A 177 10.69 16.30 -9.59
C PRO A 177 11.14 14.87 -9.93
N VAL A 178 11.27 14.58 -11.22
CA VAL A 178 11.75 13.29 -11.74
C VAL A 178 12.77 13.58 -12.84
N GLU A 179 13.94 12.95 -12.76
CA GLU A 179 14.99 13.07 -13.78
C GLU A 179 15.52 11.69 -14.17
N PHE A 180 16.01 11.57 -15.41
CA PHE A 180 16.48 10.29 -15.96
C PHE A 180 17.93 10.39 -16.41
N LEU A 181 18.75 9.44 -15.97
CA LEU A 181 20.15 9.31 -16.34
C LEU A 181 20.32 8.01 -17.13
N SER A 182 20.78 8.11 -18.38
CA SER A 182 21.13 6.95 -19.20
C SER A 182 22.59 6.61 -18.93
N VAL A 183 22.87 5.40 -18.46
CA VAL A 183 24.24 4.90 -18.24
C VAL A 183 24.51 3.82 -19.28
N ASP A 184 25.52 4.02 -20.12
CA ASP A 184 25.97 3.06 -21.14
C ASP A 184 27.43 2.67 -20.89
N CYS A 185 27.62 1.44 -20.42
CA CYS A 185 28.88 0.81 -20.11
C CYS A 185 29.26 -0.30 -21.10
N SER A 186 28.68 -0.35 -22.31
CA SER A 186 28.99 -1.39 -23.30
C SER A 186 30.49 -1.46 -23.66
N ASN A 187 31.24 -0.37 -23.45
CA ASN A 187 32.68 -0.33 -23.69
C ASN A 187 33.51 -1.06 -22.61
N LEU A 188 32.93 -1.49 -21.50
CA LEU A 188 33.62 -2.31 -20.48
C LEU A 188 33.92 -3.73 -20.99
N LYS A 189 33.17 -4.23 -21.99
CA LYS A 189 33.25 -5.62 -22.48
C LYS A 189 33.18 -6.68 -21.35
N SER A 190 32.48 -6.37 -20.27
CA SER A 190 32.13 -7.29 -19.18
C SER A 190 30.71 -7.80 -19.40
N SER A 191 30.49 -9.10 -19.20
CA SER A 191 29.14 -9.68 -19.22
C SER A 191 28.33 -9.34 -17.96
N ASN A 192 29.01 -8.95 -16.88
CA ASN A 192 28.40 -8.66 -15.58
C ASN A 192 28.79 -7.24 -15.19
N VAL A 193 27.91 -6.29 -15.47
CA VAL A 193 28.04 -4.89 -15.04
C VAL A 193 26.85 -4.61 -14.14
N LEU A 194 27.13 -4.23 -12.90
CA LEU A 194 26.12 -3.80 -11.95
C LEU A 194 26.07 -2.28 -11.95
N ILE A 195 24.93 -1.70 -12.31
CA ILE A 195 24.69 -0.26 -12.28
C ILE A 195 23.62 0.00 -11.23
N SER A 196 23.95 0.80 -10.22
CA SER A 196 23.04 1.10 -9.11
C SER A 196 22.87 2.61 -8.92
N LEU A 197 21.63 3.03 -8.71
CA LEU A 197 21.30 4.34 -8.18
C LEU A 197 21.16 4.24 -6.67
N LEU A 198 21.96 5.03 -5.97
CA LEU A 198 21.99 5.08 -4.52
C LEU A 198 21.52 6.45 -4.03
N ARG A 199 20.86 6.47 -2.88
CA ARG A 199 20.55 7.69 -2.13
C ARG A 199 21.27 7.65 -0.80
N ARG A 200 22.07 8.66 -0.51
CA ARG A 200 22.72 8.82 0.80
C ARG A 200 21.96 9.87 1.60
N SER A 201 21.39 9.48 2.74
CA SER A 201 20.72 10.38 3.70
C SER A 201 21.46 10.30 5.04
N GLY A 202 22.17 11.38 5.41
CA GLY A 202 23.11 11.35 6.54
C GLY A 202 24.21 10.30 6.36
N SER A 203 24.29 9.32 7.27
CA SER A 203 25.20 8.18 7.18
C SER A 203 24.58 6.94 6.54
N GLU A 204 23.27 6.94 6.28
CA GLU A 204 22.56 5.82 5.67
C GLU A 204 22.64 5.90 4.14
N ILE A 205 22.80 4.75 3.50
CA ILE A 205 22.84 4.62 2.03
C ILE A 205 21.80 3.59 1.62
N HIS A 206 20.93 3.99 0.71
CA HIS A 206 19.82 3.20 0.21
C HIS A 206 20.06 2.88 -1.26
N ILE A 207 19.94 1.61 -1.65
CA ILE A 207 19.88 1.22 -3.05
C ILE A 207 18.45 1.50 -3.53
N VAL A 208 18.30 2.44 -4.46
CA VAL A 208 16.99 2.86 -4.99
C VAL A 208 16.65 2.07 -6.25
N GLN A 209 17.63 1.87 -7.12
CA GLN A 209 17.50 1.08 -8.34
C GLN A 209 18.81 0.32 -8.57
N GLN A 210 18.73 -0.89 -9.11
CA GLN A 210 19.89 -1.69 -9.46
C GLN A 210 19.60 -2.55 -10.68
N GLU A 211 20.57 -2.61 -11.58
CA GLU A 211 20.46 -3.27 -12.88
C GLU A 211 21.74 -4.07 -13.14
N ASN A 212 21.62 -5.35 -13.52
CA ASN A 212 22.78 -6.19 -13.88
C ASN A 212 22.91 -6.29 -15.41
N ARG A 213 23.21 -5.16 -16.04
CA ARG A 213 23.36 -4.99 -17.49
C ARG A 213 24.32 -3.86 -17.79
N ASP A 214 24.88 -3.87 -18.99
CA ASP A 214 25.82 -2.84 -19.43
C ASP A 214 25.13 -1.52 -19.80
N LYS A 215 23.78 -1.46 -19.85
CA LYS A 215 23.00 -0.23 -20.04
C LYS A 215 21.88 -0.13 -19.04
N ALA A 216 21.69 1.03 -18.43
CA ALA A 216 20.60 1.29 -17.50
C ALA A 216 20.01 2.69 -17.71
N ILE A 217 18.71 2.85 -17.43
CA ILE A 217 18.07 4.15 -17.26
C ILE A 217 17.78 4.29 -15.77
N LEU A 218 18.53 5.15 -15.10
CA LEU A 218 18.36 5.43 -13.68
C LEU A 218 17.35 6.56 -13.50
N GLU A 219 16.35 6.34 -12.67
CA GLU A 219 15.31 7.33 -12.37
C GLU A 219 15.52 7.97 -11.00
N VAL A 220 15.81 9.26 -11.00
CA VAL A 220 16.02 10.06 -9.80
C VAL A 220 14.68 10.66 -9.35
N ASN A 221 14.15 10.12 -8.26
CA ASN A 221 12.86 10.48 -7.69
C ASN A 221 13.00 11.57 -6.61
N ASN A 222 12.90 12.84 -7.02
CA ASN A 222 13.00 14.03 -6.17
C ASN A 222 11.69 14.80 -6.13
N ALA A 223 10.56 14.11 -6.05
CA ALA A 223 9.26 14.77 -6.04
C ALA A 223 8.72 14.94 -4.62
N CYS A 224 7.98 16.02 -4.42
CA CYS A 224 7.01 16.17 -3.35
C CYS A 224 5.72 16.74 -3.96
N TYR A 225 4.68 16.83 -3.15
CA TYR A 225 3.48 17.54 -3.51
C TYR A 225 3.32 18.82 -2.73
N PRO A 226 3.06 19.96 -3.38
CA PRO A 226 2.63 21.16 -2.70
C PRO A 226 1.17 21.06 -2.26
N PHE A 227 0.70 22.02 -1.47
CA PHE A 227 -0.73 22.13 -1.17
C PHE A 227 -1.56 22.32 -2.45
N SER A 228 -1.12 23.22 -3.33
CA SER A 228 -1.70 23.49 -4.65
C SER A 228 -0.62 23.46 -5.73
N LYS A 229 -0.97 23.09 -6.97
CA LYS A 229 -0.04 23.01 -8.12
C LYS A 229 0.83 24.27 -8.22
N GLY A 230 2.15 24.08 -8.30
CA GLY A 230 3.14 25.17 -8.38
C GLY A 230 3.60 25.75 -7.02
N GLY A 231 3.08 25.25 -5.89
CA GLY A 231 3.51 25.68 -4.55
C GLY A 231 4.83 25.05 -4.07
N GLN A 232 5.17 25.31 -2.81
CA GLN A 232 6.23 24.60 -2.07
C GLN A 232 5.71 23.28 -1.53
N CYS A 233 6.60 22.31 -1.28
CA CYS A 233 6.23 21.01 -0.70
C CYS A 233 5.37 21.18 0.56
N ASP A 234 4.26 20.46 0.59
CA ASP A 234 3.38 20.33 1.74
C ASP A 234 3.42 18.88 2.21
N LEU A 235 3.74 18.68 3.49
CA LEU A 235 4.04 17.36 4.02
C LEU A 235 2.80 16.46 3.98
N ASP A 236 1.68 16.95 4.52
CA ASP A 236 0.41 16.21 4.58
C ASP A 236 -0.13 15.88 3.19
N SER A 237 -0.09 16.85 2.26
CA SER A 237 -0.47 16.62 0.86
C SER A 237 0.41 15.57 0.21
N THR A 238 1.72 15.57 0.48
CA THR A 238 2.62 14.56 -0.08
C THR A 238 2.33 13.17 0.48
N PHE A 239 2.12 13.03 1.78
CA PHE A 239 1.78 11.74 2.41
C PHE A 239 0.46 11.18 1.87
N LEU A 240 -0.61 11.97 1.85
CA LEU A 240 -1.92 11.51 1.40
C LEU A 240 -1.98 11.27 -0.11
N ALA A 241 -1.28 12.08 -0.92
CA ALA A 241 -1.14 11.82 -2.36
C ALA A 241 -0.40 10.52 -2.64
N SER A 242 0.71 10.28 -1.94
CA SER A 242 1.50 9.07 -2.11
C SER A 242 0.72 7.83 -1.64
N TRP A 243 -0.04 7.96 -0.56
CA TRP A 243 -0.93 6.89 -0.09
C TRP A 243 -2.02 6.56 -1.12
N ALA A 244 -2.66 7.59 -1.69
CA ALA A 244 -3.68 7.42 -2.72
C ALA A 244 -3.12 6.74 -3.98
N LEU A 245 -1.98 7.23 -4.48
CA LEU A 245 -1.30 6.67 -5.64
C LEU A 245 -0.90 5.21 -5.39
N HIS A 246 -0.38 4.88 -4.21
CA HIS A 246 -0.06 3.51 -3.83
C HIS A 246 -1.28 2.60 -3.89
N LYS A 247 -2.41 3.05 -3.33
CA LYS A 247 -3.68 2.31 -3.30
C LYS A 247 -4.31 2.13 -4.68
N THR A 248 -4.00 2.99 -5.64
CA THR A 248 -4.43 2.84 -7.05
C THR A 248 -3.35 2.22 -7.95
N SER A 249 -2.29 1.65 -7.36
CA SER A 249 -1.14 1.09 -8.09
C SER A 249 -0.48 2.05 -9.07
N ALA A 250 -0.58 3.36 -8.81
CA ALA A 250 0.08 4.39 -9.58
C ALA A 250 1.53 4.57 -9.10
N LYS A 251 2.39 5.01 -10.02
CA LYS A 251 3.82 5.19 -9.77
C LYS A 251 4.08 6.20 -8.65
N LEU A 252 4.96 5.83 -7.71
CA LEU A 252 5.39 6.69 -6.62
C LEU A 252 6.79 7.24 -6.87
N VAL A 253 6.92 8.56 -6.84
CA VAL A 253 8.19 9.28 -7.04
C VAL A 253 8.57 10.17 -5.85
N THR A 254 7.84 10.01 -4.74
CA THR A 254 7.91 10.87 -3.54
C THR A 254 8.56 10.17 -2.34
N VAL A 255 8.83 8.86 -2.42
CA VAL A 255 9.32 8.06 -1.28
C VAL A 255 10.54 8.71 -0.61
N PRO A 256 11.59 9.14 -1.34
CA PRO A 256 12.74 9.81 -0.71
C PRO A 256 12.38 11.01 0.17
N TYR A 257 11.46 11.86 -0.28
CA TYR A 257 11.00 13.00 0.49
C TYR A 257 10.21 12.57 1.73
N LEU A 258 9.36 11.55 1.61
CA LEU A 258 8.57 11.04 2.74
C LEU A 258 9.48 10.48 3.84
N GLU A 259 10.48 9.68 3.49
CA GLU A 259 11.40 9.07 4.45
C GLU A 259 12.17 10.11 5.27
N ASP A 260 12.60 11.21 4.63
CA ASP A 260 13.35 12.29 5.27
C ASP A 260 12.47 13.15 6.20
N ASN A 261 11.17 13.21 5.95
CA ASN A 261 10.25 14.14 6.62
C ASN A 261 9.19 13.44 7.49
N ALA A 262 9.30 12.13 7.74
CA ALA A 262 8.38 11.39 8.58
C ALA A 262 8.57 11.73 10.07
N GLN A 263 7.63 12.51 10.63
CA GLN A 263 7.70 13.02 12.00
C GLN A 263 6.66 12.44 12.95
N THR A 264 5.49 12.04 12.44
CA THR A 264 4.33 11.63 13.26
C THR A 264 4.02 10.13 13.13
N ASN A 265 3.19 9.57 14.01
CA ASN A 265 2.72 8.18 13.87
C ASN A 265 1.90 8.00 12.59
N LEU A 266 1.13 9.01 12.19
CA LEU A 266 0.41 9.01 10.91
C LEU A 266 1.36 8.88 9.72
N HIS A 267 2.46 9.65 9.71
CA HIS A 267 3.47 9.58 8.65
C HIS A 267 4.12 8.19 8.59
N ASN A 268 4.51 7.65 9.75
CA ASN A 268 5.09 6.30 9.82
C ASN A 268 4.09 5.21 9.39
N ALA A 269 2.79 5.36 9.71
CA ALA A 269 1.75 4.43 9.27
C ALA A 269 1.61 4.41 7.74
N ILE A 270 1.54 5.58 7.13
CA ILE A 270 1.44 5.71 5.67
C ILE A 270 2.72 5.19 5.00
N LEU A 271 3.90 5.53 5.51
CA LEU A 271 5.18 5.02 4.98
C LEU A 271 5.28 3.50 5.10
N TYR A 272 4.84 2.92 6.22
CA TYR A 272 4.85 1.47 6.37
C TYR A 272 3.96 0.80 5.33
N GLN A 273 2.78 1.38 5.08
CA GLN A 273 1.87 0.87 4.05
C GLN A 273 2.49 0.94 2.66
N ILE A 274 3.08 2.08 2.30
CA ILE A 274 3.69 2.31 0.97
C ILE A 274 4.94 1.46 0.75
N THR A 275 5.84 1.37 1.74
CA THR A 275 7.20 0.84 1.55
C THR A 275 7.39 -0.58 2.04
N ALA A 276 6.47 -1.12 2.85
CA ALA A 276 6.65 -2.37 3.58
C ALA A 276 7.84 -2.40 4.55
N ASN A 277 8.52 -1.28 4.79
CA ASN A 277 9.80 -1.30 5.49
C ASN A 277 9.59 -1.54 7.00
N PRO A 278 10.16 -2.63 7.57
CA PRO A 278 9.98 -2.99 8.99
C PRO A 278 10.46 -1.92 9.99
N ARG A 279 11.32 -0.98 9.56
CA ARG A 279 11.72 0.17 10.39
C ARG A 279 10.51 0.99 10.85
N TYR A 280 9.53 1.18 9.97
CA TYR A 280 8.34 1.96 10.30
C TYR A 280 7.38 1.17 11.20
N GLU A 281 7.26 -0.14 11.02
CA GLU A 281 6.54 -1.01 11.96
C GLU A 281 7.14 -0.98 13.37
N THR A 282 8.47 -1.03 13.46
CA THR A 282 9.18 -0.95 14.75
C THR A 282 8.89 0.38 15.43
N LYS A 283 9.01 1.51 14.71
CA LYS A 283 8.65 2.85 15.24
C LYS A 283 7.20 2.92 15.75
N LEU A 284 6.25 2.35 15.00
CA LEU A 284 4.84 2.33 15.41
C LEU A 284 4.66 1.48 16.66
N SER A 285 5.31 0.32 16.73
CA SER A 285 5.26 -0.56 17.90
C SER A 285 5.85 0.11 19.15
N ASP A 286 6.95 0.84 18.99
CA ASP A 286 7.63 1.55 20.09
C ASP A 286 6.83 2.76 20.59
N ASN A 287 6.03 3.39 19.72
CA ASN A 287 5.27 4.60 20.01
C ASN A 287 3.84 4.34 20.52
N VAL A 288 3.42 3.08 20.67
CA VAL A 288 2.06 2.77 21.14
C VAL A 288 1.88 3.22 22.60
N ASN A 289 0.75 3.84 22.90
CA ASN A 289 0.39 4.16 24.28
C ASN A 289 0.11 2.88 25.10
N THR A 290 0.19 2.95 26.44
CA THR A 290 -0.18 1.85 27.34
C THR A 290 -1.61 1.34 27.13
N ASP A 291 -2.51 2.21 26.68
CA ASP A 291 -3.90 1.86 26.37
C ASP A 291 -4.08 1.27 24.96
N GLY A 292 -3.00 1.16 24.18
CA GLY A 292 -2.99 0.49 22.88
C GLY A 292 -3.25 1.37 21.66
N PHE A 293 -3.17 2.71 21.76
CA PHE A 293 -3.49 3.62 20.66
C PHE A 293 -2.32 4.54 20.26
N TRP A 294 -2.49 5.28 19.17
CA TRP A 294 -1.57 6.31 18.68
C TRP A 294 -2.31 7.64 18.50
N ASP A 295 -1.87 8.66 19.21
CA ASP A 295 -2.34 10.05 19.11
C ASP A 295 -3.86 10.23 19.24
N ASP A 296 -4.62 10.02 18.15
CA ASP A 296 -6.07 10.18 18.05
C ASP A 296 -6.74 9.02 17.27
N VAL A 297 -8.07 9.07 17.12
CA VAL A 297 -8.85 8.05 16.40
C VAL A 297 -8.43 7.96 14.94
N TYR A 298 -8.23 9.10 14.27
CA TYR A 298 -7.82 9.16 12.88
C TYR A 298 -6.47 8.46 12.66
N THR A 299 -5.46 8.85 13.44
CA THR A 299 -4.10 8.31 13.38
C THR A 299 -4.07 6.83 13.75
N THR A 300 -4.73 6.45 14.84
CA THR A 300 -4.87 5.05 15.25
C THR A 300 -5.51 4.20 14.16
N SER A 301 -6.50 4.74 13.43
CA SER A 301 -7.14 4.03 12.32
C SER A 301 -6.20 3.77 11.15
N PHE A 302 -5.35 4.74 10.80
CA PHE A 302 -4.28 4.54 9.81
C PHE A 302 -3.24 3.51 10.27
N VAL A 303 -2.84 3.53 11.55
CA VAL A 303 -1.88 2.57 12.10
C VAL A 303 -2.46 1.15 12.10
N ILE A 304 -3.70 0.98 12.55
CA ILE A 304 -4.38 -0.33 12.48
C ILE A 304 -4.44 -0.81 11.03
N ASN A 305 -4.78 0.07 10.08
CA ASN A 305 -4.86 -0.30 8.67
C ASN A 305 -3.51 -0.71 8.06
N SER A 306 -2.43 -0.01 8.41
CA SER A 306 -1.10 -0.34 7.91
C SER A 306 -0.60 -1.67 8.49
N LEU A 307 -0.75 -1.88 9.81
CA LEU A 307 -0.33 -3.09 10.50
C LEU A 307 -1.16 -4.32 10.13
N GLN A 308 -2.49 -4.21 10.01
CA GLN A 308 -3.35 -5.37 9.73
C GLN A 308 -3.10 -5.98 8.35
N SER A 309 -2.59 -5.18 7.40
CA SER A 309 -2.28 -5.66 6.04
C SER A 309 -1.12 -6.65 6.00
N ARG A 310 -0.27 -6.68 7.04
CA ARG A 310 0.98 -7.47 7.07
C ARG A 310 1.13 -8.34 8.31
N ALA A 311 0.58 -7.93 9.45
CA ALA A 311 0.67 -8.62 10.74
C ALA A 311 -0.71 -8.72 11.43
N PRO A 312 -1.73 -9.36 10.84
CA PRO A 312 -3.14 -9.26 11.26
C PRO A 312 -3.46 -9.78 12.67
N ASN A 313 -2.57 -10.55 13.30
CA ASN A 313 -2.85 -11.31 14.52
C ASN A 313 -1.92 -10.96 15.70
N THR A 314 -1.53 -9.69 15.83
CA THR A 314 -0.69 -9.25 16.96
C THR A 314 -1.54 -8.80 18.14
N GLN A 315 -1.04 -9.01 19.37
CA GLN A 315 -1.66 -8.45 20.58
C GLN A 315 -1.79 -6.93 20.49
N LEU A 316 -0.83 -6.27 19.84
CA LEU A 316 -0.83 -4.84 19.54
C LEU A 316 -2.09 -4.42 18.79
N LEU A 317 -2.42 -5.10 17.68
CA LEU A 317 -3.64 -4.84 16.92
C LEU A 317 -4.91 -5.10 17.72
N SER A 318 -4.92 -6.16 18.54
CA SER A 318 -6.06 -6.46 19.40
C SER A 318 -6.31 -5.34 20.42
N ASN A 319 -5.26 -4.82 21.03
CA ASN A 319 -5.35 -3.72 21.99
C ASN A 319 -5.83 -2.44 21.31
N ALA A 320 -5.28 -2.11 20.14
CA ALA A 320 -5.67 -0.94 19.38
C ALA A 320 -7.13 -0.96 18.93
N LYS A 321 -7.60 -2.11 18.42
CA LYS A 321 -9.01 -2.29 18.06
C LYS A 321 -9.91 -2.20 19.30
N SER A 322 -9.50 -2.80 20.41
CA SER A 322 -10.24 -2.69 21.68
C SER A 322 -10.32 -1.25 22.17
N TRP A 323 -9.23 -0.47 22.09
CA TRP A 323 -9.25 0.95 22.44
C TRP A 323 -10.20 1.72 21.53
N LEU A 324 -10.12 1.49 20.22
CA LEU A 324 -10.99 2.16 19.24
C LEU A 324 -12.47 1.90 19.56
N ASP A 325 -12.83 0.66 19.93
CA ASP A 325 -14.19 0.33 20.37
C ASP A 325 -14.63 1.11 21.62
N THR A 326 -13.72 1.45 22.54
CA THR A 326 -14.05 2.30 23.70
C THR A 326 -14.31 3.77 23.34
N GLN A 327 -13.78 4.24 22.21
CA GLN A 327 -13.99 5.61 21.72
C GLN A 327 -15.34 5.77 20.99
N LYS A 328 -16.04 4.67 20.74
CA LYS A 328 -17.32 4.65 20.07
C LYS A 328 -18.44 5.08 21.03
N ASP A 329 -19.17 6.13 20.66
CA ASP A 329 -20.34 6.57 21.41
C ASP A 329 -21.44 5.51 21.30
N ASN A 330 -21.99 5.11 22.45
CA ASN A 330 -23.09 4.14 22.57
C ASN A 330 -24.42 4.79 23.00
N SER A 331 -24.44 6.13 23.12
CA SER A 331 -25.51 6.97 23.64
C SER A 331 -26.19 7.80 22.54
N THR A 332 -26.16 9.13 22.63
CA THR A 332 -26.88 10.05 21.73
C THR A 332 -26.30 10.08 20.32
N ASN A 333 -24.98 9.97 20.17
CA ASN A 333 -24.33 9.89 18.85
C ASN A 333 -23.89 8.45 18.57
N ARG A 334 -24.78 7.49 18.82
CA ARG A 334 -24.50 6.06 18.67
C ARG A 334 -23.82 5.78 17.33
N GLY A 335 -22.67 5.11 17.37
CA GLY A 335 -21.92 4.77 16.17
C GLY A 335 -20.75 5.71 15.86
N SER A 336 -20.79 6.94 16.35
CA SER A 336 -19.74 7.93 16.12
C SER A 336 -18.52 7.69 16.98
N PHE A 337 -17.38 8.18 16.51
CA PHE A 337 -16.16 8.33 17.29
C PHE A 337 -16.03 9.80 17.65
N ASN A 338 -16.17 10.12 18.94
CA ASN A 338 -16.14 11.49 19.47
C ASN A 338 -17.13 12.47 18.80
N ALA A 339 -18.25 12.00 18.25
CA ALA A 339 -19.17 12.80 17.43
C ALA A 339 -18.48 13.58 16.29
N ASN A 340 -17.34 13.07 15.81
CA ASN A 340 -16.52 13.71 14.80
C ASN A 340 -16.63 12.95 13.47
N LEU A 341 -17.01 13.65 12.39
CA LEU A 341 -17.24 13.03 11.09
C LEU A 341 -15.95 12.46 10.48
N ARG A 342 -14.84 13.18 10.59
CA ARG A 342 -13.53 12.75 10.08
C ARG A 342 -13.06 11.47 10.77
N ASP A 343 -13.09 11.45 12.10
CA ASP A 343 -12.68 10.28 12.88
C ASP A 343 -13.58 9.09 12.58
N THR A 344 -14.91 9.32 12.53
CA THR A 344 -15.88 8.25 12.31
C THR A 344 -15.76 7.65 10.91
N SER A 345 -15.66 8.50 9.89
CA SER A 345 -15.53 8.05 8.50
C SER A 345 -14.19 7.35 8.25
N ALA A 346 -13.08 7.87 8.78
CA ALA A 346 -11.76 7.25 8.66
C ALA A 346 -11.70 5.90 9.39
N ALA A 347 -12.15 5.81 10.64
CA ALA A 347 -12.17 4.56 11.40
C ALA A 347 -13.06 3.50 10.73
N THR A 348 -14.23 3.92 10.24
CA THR A 348 -15.17 3.02 9.56
C THR A 348 -14.58 2.48 8.26
N TYR A 349 -13.95 3.34 7.45
CA TYR A 349 -13.33 2.90 6.21
C TYR A 349 -12.09 2.03 6.47
N LEU A 350 -11.11 2.56 7.21
CA LEU A 350 -9.78 1.97 7.36
C LEU A 350 -9.75 0.71 8.22
N VAL A 351 -10.56 0.66 9.27
CA VAL A 351 -10.56 -0.44 10.25
C VAL A 351 -11.77 -1.34 10.07
N LEU A 352 -12.97 -0.77 10.14
CA LEU A 352 -14.21 -1.57 10.21
C LEU A 352 -14.59 -2.22 8.87
N SER A 353 -14.28 -1.54 7.76
CA SER A 353 -14.55 -2.01 6.39
C SER A 353 -13.31 -2.66 5.75
N GLY A 354 -12.23 -2.87 6.52
CA GLY A 354 -10.98 -3.45 6.03
C GLY A 354 -10.13 -2.53 5.14
N GLY A 355 -10.46 -1.24 5.02
CA GLY A 355 -9.70 -0.24 4.27
C GLY A 355 -9.54 -0.53 2.78
N GLY A 356 -10.48 -1.30 2.23
CA GLY A 356 -10.49 -1.77 0.84
C GLY A 356 -9.20 -2.49 0.47
N SER A 357 -9.10 -3.80 0.76
CA SER A 357 -8.22 -4.66 -0.05
C SER A 357 -8.84 -4.73 -1.44
N PHE A 358 -8.45 -3.78 -2.27
CA PHE A 358 -8.94 -3.66 -3.64
C PHE A 358 -8.30 -4.77 -4.47
N THR A 359 -8.93 -5.93 -4.49
CA THR A 359 -8.77 -6.84 -5.61
C THR A 359 -9.64 -6.28 -6.72
N PRO A 360 -9.07 -5.74 -7.81
CA PRO A 360 -9.92 -5.34 -8.91
C PRO A 360 -10.80 -6.54 -9.33
N PRO A 361 -12.14 -6.39 -9.47
CA PRO A 361 -12.93 -7.34 -10.19
C PRO A 361 -12.26 -7.44 -11.55
N LEU A 362 -11.88 -8.66 -11.88
CA LEU A 362 -11.28 -8.98 -13.15
C LEU A 362 -12.31 -8.65 -14.22
N ASP A 363 -12.25 -7.41 -14.74
CA ASP A 363 -13.01 -7.04 -15.92
C ASP A 363 -12.43 -7.84 -17.08
N ARG A 364 -13.18 -8.89 -17.42
CA ARG A 364 -12.83 -9.95 -18.36
C ARG A 364 -12.73 -9.46 -19.81
N SER A 365 -12.88 -8.16 -20.09
CA SER A 365 -13.18 -7.70 -21.45
C SER A 365 -12.15 -6.78 -22.13
N THR A 366 -11.29 -6.01 -21.43
CA THR A 366 -10.53 -4.97 -22.17
C THR A 366 -9.16 -4.54 -21.63
N ARG A 367 -8.58 -5.17 -20.59
CA ARG A 367 -7.19 -4.88 -20.21
C ARG A 367 -6.25 -5.98 -20.67
N GLU A 368 -5.28 -5.62 -21.52
CA GLU A 368 -3.98 -6.30 -21.54
C GLU A 368 -3.40 -6.16 -20.12
N VAL A 369 -3.70 -7.16 -19.28
CA VAL A 369 -3.06 -7.32 -17.99
C VAL A 369 -1.62 -7.67 -18.31
N LEU A 370 -0.70 -6.76 -17.96
CA LEU A 370 0.72 -7.05 -17.91
C LEU A 370 0.90 -8.02 -16.73
N GLU A 371 0.68 -9.31 -16.96
CA GLU A 371 0.83 -10.39 -16.00
C GLU A 371 2.30 -10.43 -15.57
N THR A 372 2.58 -9.94 -14.37
CA THR A 372 3.94 -9.88 -13.82
C THR A 372 4.16 -11.13 -12.97
N CYS A 373 5.12 -11.96 -13.34
CA CYS A 373 5.58 -13.06 -12.48
C CYS A 373 6.39 -12.48 -11.30
N GLY A 374 6.18 -12.97 -10.08
CA GLY A 374 7.03 -12.62 -8.92
C GLY A 374 6.31 -12.10 -7.67
N ASP A 375 4.97 -12.01 -7.66
CA ASP A 375 4.20 -11.54 -6.49
C ASP A 375 3.94 -12.61 -5.41
N GLY A 376 4.40 -13.85 -5.64
CA GLY A 376 4.23 -14.97 -4.72
C GLY A 376 2.83 -15.59 -4.70
N THR A 377 1.98 -15.28 -5.68
CA THR A 377 0.67 -15.90 -5.85
C THR A 377 0.62 -16.69 -7.16
N VAL A 378 0.22 -17.96 -7.09
CA VAL A 378 -0.04 -18.78 -8.29
C VAL A 378 -1.45 -18.46 -8.75
N GLN A 379 -1.61 -17.84 -9.92
CA GLN A 379 -2.92 -17.49 -10.46
C GLN A 379 -3.31 -18.50 -11.55
N THR A 380 -3.96 -19.59 -11.17
CA THR A 380 -4.54 -20.53 -12.15
C THR A 380 -5.84 -19.98 -12.74
N PHE A 381 -5.79 -19.45 -13.98
CA PHE A 381 -6.98 -19.05 -14.74
C PHE A 381 -7.28 -20.03 -15.91
N ASN A 382 -8.21 -20.96 -15.67
CA ASN A 382 -9.17 -21.66 -16.57
C ASN A 382 -8.76 -22.32 -17.91
N ASP A 383 -9.67 -23.19 -18.39
CA ASP A 383 -9.63 -24.23 -19.45
C ASP A 383 -9.18 -23.84 -20.87
N GLN A 384 -8.56 -22.67 -21.08
CA GLN A 384 -8.09 -22.21 -22.39
C GLN A 384 -6.56 -22.17 -22.54
N GLY A 385 -5.80 -22.55 -21.51
CA GLY A 385 -4.39 -22.91 -21.67
C GLY A 385 -3.44 -21.75 -21.94
N ILE A 386 -3.70 -20.55 -21.40
CA ILE A 386 -2.71 -19.47 -21.38
C ILE A 386 -1.96 -19.56 -20.06
N SER A 387 -0.66 -19.87 -20.12
CA SER A 387 0.23 -19.96 -18.97
C SER A 387 0.98 -18.65 -18.75
N GLU A 388 1.15 -18.25 -17.48
CA GLU A 388 2.05 -17.18 -17.05
C GLU A 388 3.40 -17.24 -17.80
N GLN A 389 3.90 -16.08 -18.27
CA GLN A 389 5.21 -15.98 -18.90
C GLN A 389 6.29 -15.86 -17.80
N CYS A 390 7.29 -16.75 -17.81
CA CYS A 390 8.43 -16.63 -16.91
C CYS A 390 9.34 -15.49 -17.41
N GLU A 391 9.60 -14.50 -16.55
CA GLU A 391 10.74 -13.62 -16.74
C GLU A 391 12.00 -14.39 -16.33
N ALA A 392 12.59 -15.12 -17.28
CA ALA A 392 13.99 -15.51 -17.17
C ALA A 392 14.83 -14.45 -17.90
N ASP A 393 16.01 -14.12 -17.37
CA ASP A 393 16.96 -13.13 -17.93
C ASP A 393 17.40 -13.39 -19.40
N ASN A 394 16.85 -14.41 -20.07
CA ASN A 394 17.16 -14.77 -21.42
C ASN A 394 15.97 -15.53 -22.07
N ASP A 395 15.06 -14.81 -22.73
CA ASP A 395 13.90 -15.36 -23.46
C ASP A 395 14.26 -16.46 -24.48
N SER A 396 15.54 -16.55 -24.88
CA SER A 396 16.03 -17.60 -25.78
C SER A 396 16.10 -19.00 -25.16
N LEU A 397 16.12 -19.12 -23.82
CA LEU A 397 16.28 -20.40 -23.11
C LEU A 397 14.95 -21.00 -22.60
N CYS A 398 13.84 -20.26 -22.71
CA CYS A 398 12.56 -20.67 -22.14
C CYS A 398 11.40 -20.37 -23.11
N PRO A 399 11.14 -21.25 -24.11
CA PRO A 399 10.10 -21.04 -25.12
C PRO A 399 8.71 -21.34 -24.56
N GLY A 400 8.26 -20.56 -23.56
CA GLY A 400 6.87 -20.50 -23.12
C GLY A 400 6.34 -21.70 -22.33
N LEU A 401 7.20 -22.50 -21.67
CA LEU A 401 6.76 -23.61 -20.82
C LEU A 401 7.27 -23.44 -19.38
N CYS A 402 6.46 -22.78 -18.56
CA CYS A 402 6.68 -22.62 -17.13
C CYS A 402 5.94 -23.71 -16.35
N ASN A 403 6.61 -24.28 -15.34
CA ASN A 403 5.90 -25.10 -14.36
C ASN A 403 5.15 -24.19 -13.39
N VAL A 404 3.83 -24.07 -13.59
CA VAL A 404 2.92 -23.22 -12.80
C VAL A 404 2.96 -23.45 -11.28
N ASN A 405 3.44 -24.60 -10.81
CA ASN A 405 3.54 -24.86 -9.37
C ASN A 405 4.85 -24.37 -8.75
N THR A 406 5.86 -24.07 -9.57
CA THR A 406 7.23 -23.81 -9.10
C THR A 406 7.85 -22.54 -9.69
N CYS A 407 7.22 -21.93 -10.69
CA CYS A 407 7.75 -20.80 -11.46
C CYS A 407 9.18 -21.07 -11.99
N GLN A 408 9.50 -22.33 -12.30
CA GLN A 408 10.79 -22.73 -12.88
C GLN A 408 10.61 -23.05 -14.36
N CYS A 409 11.57 -22.58 -15.17
CA CYS A 409 11.69 -22.95 -16.58
C CYS A 409 11.94 -24.45 -16.72
N ILE A 410 11.08 -25.14 -17.47
CA ILE A 410 11.25 -26.56 -17.77
C ILE A 410 12.24 -26.70 -18.93
N THR A 411 13.53 -26.74 -18.65
CA THR A 411 14.55 -27.11 -19.65
C THR A 411 14.54 -28.61 -19.89
N SER A 412 13.60 -29.12 -20.69
CA SER A 412 13.62 -30.52 -21.13
C SER A 412 12.85 -30.72 -22.43
N GLN A 413 13.53 -30.61 -23.57
CA GLN A 413 13.15 -31.38 -24.76
C GLN A 413 14.38 -32.02 -25.39
N THR A 414 14.50 -33.33 -25.17
CA THR A 414 15.25 -34.25 -26.01
C THR A 414 14.58 -34.26 -27.40
N THR A 415 15.23 -33.64 -28.38
CA THR A 415 14.72 -33.50 -29.73
C THR A 415 14.70 -34.87 -30.43
N THR A 416 13.51 -35.45 -30.64
CA THR A 416 13.36 -36.57 -31.59
C THR A 416 13.00 -35.99 -32.94
N THR A 417 13.93 -36.08 -33.89
CA THR A 417 13.81 -35.61 -35.26
C THR A 417 12.86 -36.50 -36.06
N SER A 418 11.84 -35.93 -36.69
CA SER A 418 11.14 -36.56 -37.81
C SER A 418 10.76 -35.55 -38.87
N SER A 419 11.39 -35.74 -40.02
CA SER A 419 11.29 -35.05 -41.30
C SER A 419 10.12 -35.57 -42.15
N SER A 420 9.39 -34.67 -42.83
CA SER A 420 8.85 -34.86 -44.21
C SER A 420 7.99 -33.65 -44.62
N THR A 421 8.45 -32.82 -45.56
CA THR A 421 8.14 -32.77 -47.02
C THR A 421 6.74 -32.31 -47.45
N SER A 422 6.76 -31.17 -48.16
CA SER A 422 6.13 -30.91 -49.47
C SER A 422 4.64 -30.53 -49.60
N SER A 423 4.46 -29.26 -50.02
CA SER A 423 3.62 -28.74 -51.11
C SER A 423 2.20 -29.30 -51.34
N THR A 424 1.20 -28.41 -51.47
CA THR A 424 0.44 -28.17 -52.73
C THR A 424 -0.43 -26.91 -52.60
N SER A 425 -0.43 -26.09 -53.66
CA SER A 425 -1.36 -24.98 -53.96
C SER A 425 -2.80 -25.45 -54.24
N ILE A 426 -3.82 -24.59 -54.08
CA ILE A 426 -4.90 -24.27 -55.06
C ILE A 426 -6.15 -23.61 -54.42
N ARG A 427 -6.55 -22.49 -55.05
CA ARG A 427 -7.88 -21.86 -55.29
C ARG A 427 -8.77 -21.28 -54.18
N ASP A 428 -9.08 -20.00 -54.45
CA ASP A 428 -10.35 -19.28 -54.35
C ASP A 428 -11.63 -20.13 -54.25
N ASN A 429 -12.54 -19.74 -53.34
CA ASN A 429 -13.96 -19.67 -53.68
C ASN A 429 -14.74 -18.76 -52.72
N ASP A 430 -15.44 -17.79 -53.33
CA ASP A 430 -16.57 -17.05 -52.79
C ASP A 430 -17.69 -17.99 -52.32
N GLY A 431 -18.43 -17.58 -51.31
CA GLY A 431 -19.56 -18.35 -50.80
C GLY A 431 -20.40 -17.62 -49.77
N SER A 432 -21.15 -16.63 -50.23
CA SER A 432 -22.30 -16.04 -49.54
C SER A 432 -23.39 -17.10 -49.32
N GLY A 433 -23.94 -17.19 -48.12
CA GLY A 433 -25.05 -18.09 -47.80
C GLY A 433 -25.62 -17.83 -46.41
N GLY A 434 -26.77 -17.17 -46.36
CA GLY A 434 -27.56 -17.01 -45.15
C GLY A 434 -28.18 -18.32 -44.68
N GLY A 435 -28.45 -18.37 -43.37
CA GLY A 435 -29.24 -19.41 -42.73
C GLY A 435 -29.90 -18.82 -41.49
N GLU A 436 -31.19 -18.51 -41.61
CA GLU A 436 -32.11 -18.40 -40.49
C GLU A 436 -32.19 -19.76 -39.81
N ASP A 437 -32.10 -19.82 -38.49
CA ASP A 437 -32.69 -20.93 -37.76
C ASP A 437 -33.29 -20.43 -36.43
N ASN A 438 -34.58 -20.76 -36.28
CA ASN A 438 -35.40 -20.52 -35.10
C ASN A 438 -35.38 -21.82 -34.28
N GLY A 439 -35.07 -21.75 -32.98
CA GLY A 439 -35.18 -22.90 -32.09
C GLY A 439 -35.33 -22.47 -30.63
N ASP A 440 -36.42 -22.93 -30.03
CA ASP A 440 -36.99 -22.66 -28.70
C ASP A 440 -36.05 -22.73 -27.47
N PRO A 441 -36.44 -22.08 -26.35
CA PRO A 441 -35.81 -22.23 -25.05
C PRO A 441 -36.51 -23.29 -24.18
N ASP A 442 -35.80 -24.35 -23.79
CA ASP A 442 -36.24 -25.23 -22.71
C ASP A 442 -35.44 -24.94 -21.42
N ASP A 443 -36.19 -24.42 -20.44
CA ASP A 443 -35.84 -24.24 -19.03
C ASP A 443 -35.63 -25.59 -18.32
N GLU A 444 -34.42 -25.88 -17.82
CA GLU A 444 -34.20 -26.81 -16.69
C GLU A 444 -33.07 -26.33 -15.75
N GLY A 445 -33.26 -25.15 -15.15
CA GLY A 445 -32.40 -24.60 -14.10
C GLY A 445 -32.77 -25.12 -12.71
N GLY A 446 -32.53 -26.40 -12.40
CA GLY A 446 -32.98 -26.96 -11.12
C GLY A 446 -32.38 -28.31 -10.70
N SER A 447 -31.08 -28.55 -10.87
CA SER A 447 -30.52 -29.85 -10.46
C SER A 447 -29.05 -29.87 -10.02
N ILE A 448 -28.32 -28.76 -10.08
CA ILE A 448 -26.88 -28.77 -9.74
C ILE A 448 -26.65 -28.77 -8.22
N PHE A 449 -27.49 -28.06 -7.46
CA PHE A 449 -27.32 -27.92 -6.00
C PHE A 449 -27.42 -29.26 -5.27
N PHE A 450 -28.37 -30.13 -5.63
CA PHE A 450 -28.53 -31.45 -5.00
C PHE A 450 -27.52 -32.48 -5.49
N LYS A 451 -27.05 -32.40 -6.74
CA LYS A 451 -26.14 -33.39 -7.30
C LYS A 451 -24.69 -33.22 -6.84
N VAL A 452 -24.26 -32.00 -6.51
CA VAL A 452 -22.86 -31.72 -6.14
C VAL A 452 -22.67 -31.48 -4.64
N ILE A 453 -23.58 -30.79 -3.96
CA ILE A 453 -23.37 -30.39 -2.56
C ILE A 453 -23.69 -31.54 -1.58
N LEU A 454 -24.69 -32.36 -1.90
CA LEU A 454 -25.08 -33.52 -1.07
C LEU A 454 -23.94 -34.55 -0.89
N PRO A 455 -23.20 -35.00 -1.92
CA PRO A 455 -22.11 -35.94 -1.73
C PRO A 455 -20.93 -35.33 -0.93
N ILE A 456 -20.63 -34.05 -1.10
CA ILE A 456 -19.59 -33.35 -0.32
C ILE A 456 -19.94 -33.35 1.18
N LEU A 457 -21.21 -33.09 1.50
CA LEU A 457 -21.69 -33.09 2.88
C LEU A 457 -21.64 -34.48 3.52
N ILE A 458 -21.91 -35.54 2.75
CA ILE A 458 -21.76 -36.94 3.20
C ILE A 458 -20.29 -37.28 3.46
N ILE A 459 -19.37 -36.86 2.59
CA ILE A 459 -17.93 -37.10 2.77
C ILE A 459 -17.41 -36.40 4.04
N LEU A 460 -17.85 -35.16 4.31
CA LEU A 460 -17.48 -34.45 5.54
C LEU A 460 -18.00 -35.14 6.81
N ILE A 461 -19.22 -35.67 6.78
CA ILE A 461 -19.79 -36.41 7.92
C ILE A 461 -19.00 -37.71 8.17
N ILE A 462 -18.66 -38.44 7.11
CA ILE A 462 -17.85 -39.67 7.22
C ILE A 462 -16.43 -39.34 7.72
N GLY A 463 -15.80 -38.30 7.17
CA GLY A 463 -14.47 -37.84 7.58
C GLY A 463 -14.42 -37.44 9.05
N ALA A 464 -15.41 -36.68 9.53
CA ALA A 464 -15.53 -36.32 10.94
C ALA A 464 -15.75 -37.55 11.84
N GLY A 465 -16.56 -38.52 11.39
CA GLY A 465 -16.78 -39.78 12.09
C GLY A 465 -15.51 -40.61 12.26
N VAL A 466 -14.71 -40.75 11.19
CA VAL A 466 -13.43 -41.47 11.21
C VAL A 466 -12.41 -40.76 12.09
N PHE A 467 -12.30 -39.43 11.99
CA PHE A 467 -11.38 -38.65 12.82
C PHE A 467 -11.69 -38.78 14.32
N LEU A 468 -12.97 -38.70 14.69
CA LEU A 468 -13.40 -38.89 16.08
C LEU A 468 -13.18 -40.34 16.55
N TYR A 469 -13.42 -41.34 15.69
CA TYR A 469 -13.13 -42.73 16.02
C TYR A 469 -11.64 -42.95 16.30
N LEU A 470 -10.76 -42.43 15.44
CA LEU A 470 -9.31 -42.55 15.63
C LEU A 470 -8.83 -41.83 16.89
N ARG A 471 -9.38 -40.65 17.21
CA ARG A 471 -9.00 -39.87 18.39
C ARG A 471 -9.44 -40.51 19.71
N TYR A 472 -10.56 -41.21 19.74
CA TYR A 472 -11.10 -41.80 20.98
C TYR A 472 -10.82 -43.29 21.16
N ALA A 473 -10.58 -44.05 20.08
CA ALA A 473 -10.30 -45.48 20.16
C ALA A 473 -8.83 -45.77 20.55
N LYS A 474 -7.90 -44.84 20.30
CA LYS A 474 -6.51 -44.95 20.76
C LYS A 474 -6.28 -44.07 21.99
N LYS A 475 -6.63 -44.58 23.17
CA LYS A 475 -6.13 -43.99 24.42
C LYS A 475 -4.61 -44.20 24.50
N PRO A 476 -3.78 -43.13 24.53
CA PRO A 476 -2.39 -43.30 24.91
C PRO A 476 -2.33 -43.77 26.37
N LYS A 477 -1.51 -44.79 26.64
CA LYS A 477 -1.19 -45.20 28.01
C LYS A 477 -0.47 -44.03 28.68
N HIS A 478 -1.10 -43.44 29.69
CA HIS A 478 -0.46 -42.47 30.57
C HIS A 478 0.79 -43.09 31.20
N LYS A 479 1.94 -42.46 31.02
CA LYS A 479 3.05 -42.55 31.96
C LYS A 479 2.88 -41.39 32.93
N ASP A 480 2.78 -41.73 34.21
CA ASP A 480 2.84 -40.76 35.29
C ASP A 480 4.30 -40.30 35.42
N GLU A 481 4.56 -39.02 35.12
CA GLU A 481 5.75 -38.32 35.58
C GLU A 481 5.28 -37.12 36.41
N ASP A 482 5.49 -37.24 37.72
CA ASP A 482 5.36 -36.18 38.72
C ASP A 482 6.42 -35.11 38.45
N LEU A 483 6.01 -33.95 37.95
CA LEU A 483 6.92 -32.83 37.70
C LEU A 483 6.23 -31.46 37.80
N PHE A 484 5.54 -31.20 38.91
CA PHE A 484 5.26 -29.82 39.33
C PHE A 484 5.43 -29.65 40.84
N GLY A 485 6.56 -29.03 41.20
CA GLY A 485 6.82 -28.52 42.52
C GLY A 485 5.88 -27.37 42.88
N ASN A 486 5.50 -27.34 44.14
CA ASN A 486 4.70 -26.32 44.81
C ASN A 486 5.13 -24.89 44.46
N TYR A 487 4.31 -24.17 43.69
CA TYR A 487 4.37 -22.72 43.59
C TYR A 487 3.23 -22.14 44.40
N SER A 488 3.57 -21.47 45.52
CA SER A 488 2.61 -20.70 46.31
C SER A 488 2.40 -19.32 45.65
N PRO A 489 1.17 -18.88 45.39
CA PRO A 489 0.93 -17.55 44.85
C PRO A 489 1.28 -16.47 45.90
N PRO A 490 1.85 -15.33 45.48
CA PRO A 490 2.06 -14.20 46.38
C PRO A 490 0.72 -13.62 46.81
N LYS A 491 0.61 -13.31 48.11
CA LYS A 491 -0.57 -12.67 48.71
C LYS A 491 -0.80 -11.29 48.08
N GLU A 492 -2.01 -11.06 47.60
CA GLU A 492 -2.53 -9.74 47.24
C GLU A 492 -2.36 -8.76 48.41
N GLU A 493 -1.53 -7.74 48.19
CA GLU A 493 -1.45 -6.59 49.06
C GLU A 493 -2.53 -5.59 48.63
N LYS A 494 -3.51 -5.36 49.51
CA LYS A 494 -4.59 -4.39 49.31
C LYS A 494 -4.00 -3.00 49.08
N SER A 495 -4.06 -2.53 47.83
CA SER A 495 -3.78 -1.14 47.47
C SER A 495 -4.74 -0.21 48.22
N ARG A 496 -4.16 0.65 49.05
CA ARG A 496 -4.83 1.67 49.84
C ARG A 496 -5.07 2.86 48.90
N GLU A 497 -6.34 3.19 48.63
CA GLU A 497 -6.72 4.40 47.89
C GLU A 497 -5.98 5.62 48.45
N GLN A 498 -5.14 6.24 47.62
CA GLN A 498 -4.59 7.55 47.91
C GLN A 498 -5.61 8.63 47.51
N PRO A 499 -5.85 9.64 48.37
CA PRO A 499 -6.76 10.73 48.04
C PRO A 499 -6.24 11.52 46.84
N ARG A 500 -7.12 11.66 45.84
CA ARG A 500 -6.96 12.48 44.63
C ARG A 500 -6.53 13.89 45.02
N ARG A 501 -5.26 14.21 44.81
CA ARG A 501 -4.73 15.58 44.97
C ARG A 501 -5.16 16.42 43.79
N GLU A 502 -5.69 17.60 44.09
CA GLU A 502 -6.03 18.63 43.10
C GLU A 502 -4.79 19.03 42.26
N PRO A 503 -4.97 19.35 40.97
CA PRO A 503 -3.89 19.76 40.09
C PRO A 503 -3.22 21.04 40.62
N ARG A 504 -1.91 20.96 40.87
CA ARG A 504 -1.10 22.13 41.22
C ARG A 504 -1.09 23.09 40.02
N LYS A 505 -1.50 24.33 40.26
CA LYS A 505 -1.30 25.44 39.33
C LYS A 505 0.20 25.57 39.02
N TYR A 506 0.51 25.59 37.72
CA TYR A 506 1.87 25.82 37.22
C TYR A 506 2.38 27.17 37.74
N GLN A 507 3.49 27.14 38.48
CA GLN A 507 4.27 28.34 38.78
C GLN A 507 5.52 28.28 37.90
N PRO A 508 5.70 29.21 36.95
CA PRO A 508 6.87 29.22 36.08
C PRO A 508 8.14 29.38 36.92
N SER A 509 9.18 28.68 36.48
CA SER A 509 10.45 28.64 37.21
C SER A 509 11.15 30.01 37.12
N PRO A 510 11.92 30.44 38.14
CA PRO A 510 12.68 31.70 38.08
C PRO A 510 13.65 31.82 36.89
N ARG A 511 13.98 30.69 36.23
CA ARG A 511 14.82 30.65 35.02
C ARG A 511 14.04 30.98 33.74
N GLU A 512 12.77 30.59 33.61
CA GLU A 512 11.95 30.98 32.46
C GLU A 512 11.77 32.49 32.38
N ASN A 513 11.55 33.14 33.54
CA ASN A 513 11.40 34.59 33.61
C ASN A 513 12.68 35.38 33.25
N ALA A 514 13.84 34.72 33.18
CA ALA A 514 15.09 35.35 32.74
C ALA A 514 15.22 35.30 31.22
N ILE A 515 14.83 34.18 30.61
CA ILE A 515 14.88 33.98 29.16
C ILE A 515 13.83 34.86 28.46
N GLU A 516 12.62 34.95 28.99
CA GLU A 516 11.58 35.85 28.44
C GLU A 516 12.02 37.32 28.47
N ARG A 517 12.71 37.74 29.54
CA ARG A 517 13.24 39.11 29.65
C ARG A 517 14.36 39.43 28.66
N GLU A 518 15.22 38.46 28.32
CA GLU A 518 16.25 38.65 27.30
C GLU A 518 15.66 38.69 25.88
N LEU A 519 14.60 37.92 25.64
CA LEU A 519 13.90 37.90 24.36
C LEU A 519 13.17 39.23 24.10
N ASP A 520 12.44 39.74 25.09
CA ASP A 520 11.75 41.03 24.99
C ASP A 520 12.74 42.18 24.76
N LYS A 521 13.88 42.16 25.46
CA LYS A 521 14.93 43.16 25.27
C LYS A 521 15.50 43.14 23.85
N SER A 522 15.72 41.96 23.27
CA SER A 522 16.23 41.80 21.91
C SER A 522 15.23 42.30 20.86
N LEU A 523 13.93 42.09 21.10
CA LEU A 523 12.85 42.58 20.22
C LEU A 523 12.74 44.11 20.23
N ASP A 524 12.91 44.75 21.39
CA ASP A 524 12.86 46.21 21.49
C ASP A 524 14.09 46.88 20.88
N GLU A 525 15.29 46.30 21.04
CA GLU A 525 16.50 46.76 20.35
C GLU A 525 16.37 46.63 18.83
N ALA A 526 15.76 45.55 18.33
CA ALA A 526 15.47 45.39 16.91
C ALA A 526 14.50 46.47 16.39
N LYS A 527 13.42 46.77 17.13
CA LYS A 527 12.46 47.82 16.77
C LYS A 527 13.08 49.21 16.74
N GLU A 528 13.99 49.51 17.66
CA GLU A 528 14.78 50.76 17.68
C GLU A 528 15.63 50.91 16.41
N LEU A 529 16.26 49.84 15.95
CA LEU A 529 17.07 49.83 14.72
C LEU A 529 16.21 50.05 13.46
N PHE A 530 14.99 49.53 13.44
CA PHE A 530 14.07 49.75 12.31
C PHE A 530 13.48 51.16 12.26
N LYS A 531 13.38 51.87 13.39
CA LYS A 531 12.91 53.27 13.43
C LYS A 531 13.97 54.29 13.03
N LYS A 532 15.25 53.90 12.95
CA LYS A 532 16.37 54.78 12.58
C LYS A 532 16.72 54.74 11.09
N LYS A 533 15.90 54.09 10.27
CA LYS A 533 15.87 54.22 8.80
C LYS A 533 14.65 55.04 8.40
#